data_AF-A0A2R6GNG4-F1
#
_entry.id   AF-A0A2R6GNG4-F1
#
_cell.length_a   1.000
_cell.length_b   1.000
_cell.length_c   1.000
_cell.angle_alpha   90.00
_cell.angle_beta   90.00
_cell.angle_gamma   90.00
#
_symmetry.space_group_name_H-M   'P 1'
#
loop_
_entity.id
_entity.type
_entity.pdbx_description
1 polymer ?
#
loop_
_entity_poly.entity_id
_entity_poly.type
_entity_poly.pdbx_seq_one_letter_code
_entity_poly.pdbx_strand_id
1 'polypeptide(L)'
;MFDLFPDLADYADAKAGHLSDGRQQMVALAQGLAPDPDTLLLDEPVQGLAVEFVEEVEDEQEAIEKVNDTRFGLAANLWTEDRERSQRLARDIDAGYVYINKMTNTGPRVPFGGIKNAGYDRELFKSSIKEFVNRKPVWTQ
;
A
#
# COMPACT_ATOMS: atom_id res chain seq x y z
N MET A 1 -21.49 3.24 -17.61
CA MET A 1 -20.15 2.72 -17.23
C MET A 1 -19.29 3.84 -16.66
N PHE A 2 -19.11 4.94 -17.39
CA PHE A 2 -18.50 6.16 -16.82
C PHE A 2 -19.30 6.76 -15.65
N ASP A 3 -20.57 6.41 -15.48
CA ASP A 3 -21.34 6.77 -14.29
C ASP A 3 -20.81 6.10 -13.00
N LEU A 4 -20.16 4.93 -13.13
CA LEU A 4 -19.54 4.20 -12.01
C LEU A 4 -18.05 4.54 -11.86
N PHE A 5 -17.37 4.86 -12.95
CA PHE A 5 -15.96 5.28 -12.97
C PHE A 5 -15.78 6.53 -13.85
N PRO A 6 -16.17 7.72 -13.37
CA PRO A 6 -16.14 8.95 -14.17
C PRO A 6 -14.73 9.32 -14.62
N ASP A 7 -13.71 9.04 -13.80
CA ASP A 7 -12.30 9.31 -14.10
C ASP A 7 -11.78 8.54 -15.33
N LEU A 8 -12.44 7.46 -15.75
CA LEU A 8 -12.06 6.75 -16.96
C LEU A 8 -12.53 7.46 -18.25
N ALA A 9 -13.46 8.42 -18.16
CA ALA A 9 -14.00 9.11 -19.33
C ALA A 9 -12.89 9.89 -20.08
N ASP A 10 -11.97 10.51 -19.34
CA ASP A 10 -10.83 11.25 -19.89
C ASP A 10 -9.81 10.34 -20.62
N TYR A 11 -9.91 9.03 -20.41
CA TYR A 11 -9.00 8.02 -20.96
C TYR A 11 -9.72 7.00 -21.86
N ALA A 12 -10.92 7.32 -22.34
CA ALA A 12 -11.75 6.37 -23.10
C ALA A 12 -11.05 5.77 -24.34
N ASP A 13 -10.19 6.56 -24.99
CA ASP A 13 -9.42 6.13 -26.18
C ASP A 13 -8.01 5.58 -25.84
N ALA A 14 -7.62 5.62 -24.57
CA ALA A 14 -6.31 5.15 -24.14
C ALA A 14 -6.29 3.61 -24.03
N LYS A 15 -5.15 3.01 -24.36
CA LYS A 15 -4.93 1.57 -24.09
C LYS A 15 -4.80 1.37 -22.59
N ALA A 16 -5.55 0.41 -22.04
CA ALA A 16 -5.53 0.10 -20.60
C ALA A 16 -4.13 -0.08 -20.03
N GLY A 17 -3.23 -0.79 -20.73
CA GLY A 17 -1.85 -0.99 -20.28
C GLY A 17 -0.97 0.26 -20.15
N HIS A 18 -1.46 1.44 -20.54
CA HIS A 18 -0.79 2.74 -20.33
C HIS A 18 -1.38 3.55 -19.17
N LEU A 19 -2.43 3.06 -18.51
CA LEU A 19 -3.04 3.73 -17.37
C LEU A 19 -2.26 3.40 -16.07
N SER A 20 -2.46 4.19 -15.02
CA SER A 20 -1.99 3.83 -13.69
C SER A 20 -2.63 2.51 -13.23
N ASP A 21 -1.94 1.76 -12.37
CA ASP A 21 -2.40 0.43 -11.92
C ASP A 21 -3.84 0.46 -11.38
N GLY A 22 -4.20 1.50 -10.62
CA GLY A 22 -5.56 1.67 -10.15
C GLY A 22 -6.61 1.93 -11.23
N ARG A 23 -6.26 2.73 -12.24
CA ARG A 23 -7.12 2.91 -13.41
C ARG A 23 -7.24 1.63 -14.24
N GLN A 24 -6.19 0.80 -14.31
CA GLN A 24 -6.26 -0.52 -14.95
C GLN A 24 -7.23 -1.44 -14.22
N GLN A 25 -7.22 -1.44 -12.87
CA GLN A 25 -8.18 -2.19 -12.07
C GLN A 25 -9.62 -1.68 -12.25
N MET A 26 -9.84 -0.36 -12.33
CA MET A 26 -11.15 0.22 -12.65
C MET A 26 -11.65 -0.26 -14.02
N VAL A 27 -10.78 -0.32 -15.04
CA VAL A 27 -11.13 -0.86 -16.36
C VAL A 27 -11.47 -2.35 -16.28
N ALA A 28 -10.73 -3.14 -15.50
CA ALA A 28 -11.02 -4.57 -15.32
C ALA A 28 -12.37 -4.80 -14.62
N LEU A 29 -12.68 -4.00 -13.60
CA LEU A 29 -14.00 -4.01 -12.95
C LEU A 29 -15.11 -3.57 -13.89
N ALA A 30 -14.89 -2.50 -14.66
CA ALA A 30 -15.82 -2.03 -15.69
C ALA A 30 -16.11 -3.12 -16.73
N GLN A 31 -15.09 -3.84 -17.18
CA GLN A 31 -15.23 -4.97 -18.10
C GLN A 31 -15.99 -6.14 -17.47
N GLY A 32 -15.74 -6.45 -16.19
CA GLY A 32 -16.46 -7.49 -15.46
C GLY A 32 -17.93 -7.16 -15.19
N LEU A 33 -18.27 -5.88 -15.03
CA LEU A 33 -19.62 -5.38 -14.82
C LEU A 33 -20.39 -5.11 -16.12
N ALA A 34 -19.71 -4.85 -17.23
CA ALA A 34 -20.32 -4.57 -18.53
C ALA A 34 -21.36 -5.62 -19.02
N PRO A 35 -21.20 -6.93 -18.80
CA PRO A 35 -22.22 -7.92 -19.17
C PRO A 35 -23.41 -8.00 -18.21
N ASP A 36 -23.46 -7.15 -17.17
CA ASP A 36 -24.51 -7.10 -16.14
C ASP A 36 -24.73 -8.45 -15.44
N PRO A 37 -23.70 -9.02 -14.77
CA PRO A 37 -23.80 -10.33 -14.16
C PRO A 37 -24.68 -10.31 -12.90
N ASP A 38 -25.52 -11.34 -12.71
CA ASP A 38 -26.31 -11.53 -11.48
C ASP A 38 -25.45 -11.71 -10.23
N THR A 39 -24.19 -12.16 -10.37
CA THR A 39 -23.24 -12.33 -9.26
C THR A 39 -21.82 -12.14 -9.76
N LEU A 40 -21.06 -11.30 -9.05
CA LEU A 40 -19.65 -11.03 -9.29
C LEU A 40 -18.88 -11.33 -8.00
N LEU A 41 -17.93 -12.28 -8.06
CA LEU A 41 -17.08 -12.62 -6.92
C LEU A 41 -15.75 -11.90 -7.08
N LEU A 42 -15.42 -11.05 -6.11
CA LEU A 42 -14.21 -10.25 -6.10
C LEU A 42 -13.47 -10.50 -4.80
N ASP A 43 -12.16 -10.70 -4.90
CA ASP A 43 -11.27 -10.72 -3.75
C ASP A 43 -10.53 -9.38 -3.69
N GLU A 44 -10.61 -8.69 -2.56
CA GLU A 44 -10.02 -7.35 -2.33
C GLU A 44 -10.31 -6.27 -3.42
N PRO A 45 -11.57 -6.04 -3.83
CA PRO A 45 -11.88 -5.22 -5.02
C PRO A 45 -11.48 -3.75 -4.93
N VAL A 46 -11.19 -3.24 -3.73
CA VAL A 46 -10.93 -1.81 -3.47
C VAL A 46 -9.44 -1.51 -3.32
N GLN A 47 -8.59 -2.52 -3.22
CA GLN A 47 -7.17 -2.35 -2.97
C GLN A 47 -6.44 -2.00 -4.28
N GLY A 48 -6.37 -0.70 -4.56
CA GLY A 48 -5.82 -0.18 -5.81
C GLY A 48 -6.84 0.61 -6.63
N LEU A 49 -8.13 0.61 -6.29
CA LEU A 49 -9.17 1.46 -6.90
C LEU A 49 -9.01 2.96 -6.62
N ALA A 50 -7.80 3.42 -6.29
CA ALA A 50 -7.51 4.73 -5.75
C ALA A 50 -8.31 5.84 -6.46
N VAL A 51 -9.33 6.32 -5.74
CA VAL A 51 -9.69 7.73 -5.72
C VAL A 51 -8.38 8.47 -5.52
N GLU A 52 -8.03 9.37 -6.43
CA GLU A 52 -6.86 10.23 -6.28
C GLU A 52 -7.10 11.14 -5.06
N PHE A 53 -6.71 10.69 -3.86
CA PHE A 53 -6.56 11.55 -2.70
C PHE A 53 -5.21 12.27 -2.82
N VAL A 54 -5.18 13.30 -3.67
CA VAL A 54 -4.10 14.27 -3.67
C VAL A 54 -4.50 15.35 -2.66
N GLU A 55 -3.80 15.39 -1.55
CA GLU A 55 -4.01 16.39 -0.52
C GLU A 55 -2.74 17.23 -0.38
N GLU A 56 -2.89 18.54 -0.58
CA GLU A 56 -1.83 19.50 -0.27
C GLU A 56 -1.79 19.73 1.24
N VAL A 57 -0.57 19.84 1.77
CA VAL A 57 -0.28 20.05 3.18
C VAL A 57 0.63 21.26 3.33
N GLU A 58 0.45 22.02 4.39
CA GLU A 58 1.18 23.25 4.62
C GLU A 58 2.64 22.98 5.05
N ASP A 59 2.85 21.91 5.83
CA ASP A 59 4.16 21.55 6.34
C ASP A 59 4.36 20.03 6.54
N GLU A 60 5.58 19.68 6.99
CA GLU A 60 5.97 18.29 7.25
C GLU A 60 5.20 17.65 8.40
N GLN A 61 4.85 18.43 9.42
CA GLN A 61 4.20 17.92 10.61
C GLN A 61 2.77 17.50 10.26
N GLU A 62 2.04 18.35 9.53
CA GLU A 62 0.72 18.04 9.01
C GLU A 62 0.76 16.81 8.08
N ALA A 63 1.78 16.70 7.23
CA ALA A 63 1.97 15.55 6.35
C ALA A 63 2.08 14.23 7.14
N ILE A 64 2.88 14.23 8.21
CA ILE A 64 3.06 13.06 9.08
C ILE A 64 1.75 12.71 9.80
N GLU A 65 1.05 13.71 10.36
CA GLU A 65 -0.22 13.51 11.05
C GLU A 65 -1.26 12.87 10.12
N LYS A 66 -1.42 13.39 8.89
CA LYS A 66 -2.34 12.84 7.90
C LYS A 66 -1.95 11.44 7.43
N VAL A 67 -0.66 11.21 7.12
CA VAL A 67 -0.19 9.87 6.70
C VAL A 67 -0.40 8.83 7.80
N ASN A 68 -0.31 9.25 9.06
CA ASN A 68 -0.50 8.35 10.21
C ASN A 68 -1.97 8.21 10.63
N ASP A 69 -2.88 9.09 10.17
CA ASP A 69 -4.33 9.04 10.40
C ASP A 69 -5.01 7.94 9.58
N THR A 70 -4.55 6.71 9.81
CA THR A 70 -5.13 5.50 9.27
C THR A 70 -4.98 4.39 10.30
N ARG A 71 -5.99 3.52 10.34
CA ARG A 71 -5.98 2.31 11.17
C ARG A 71 -5.00 1.24 10.64
N PHE A 72 -4.47 1.42 9.43
CA PHE A 72 -3.54 0.50 8.78
C PHE A 72 -2.11 1.06 8.79
N GLY A 73 -1.11 0.20 8.60
CA GLY A 73 0.30 0.62 8.60
C GLY A 73 1.20 -0.39 7.91
N LEU A 74 0.89 -0.77 6.67
CA LEU A 74 1.66 -1.78 5.94
C LEU A 74 2.97 -1.22 5.38
N ALA A 75 2.85 -0.28 4.43
CA ALA A 75 3.98 0.35 3.77
C ALA A 75 3.65 1.80 3.43
N ALA A 76 4.67 2.64 3.42
CA ALA A 76 4.62 4.01 2.92
C ALA A 76 5.77 4.25 1.94
N ASN A 77 5.61 5.25 1.10
CA ASN A 77 6.65 5.68 0.18
C ASN A 77 6.85 7.19 0.37
N LEU A 78 8.10 7.63 0.46
CA LEU A 78 8.50 9.01 0.70
C LEU A 78 9.40 9.48 -0.44
N TRP A 79 9.05 10.58 -1.10
CA TRP A 79 9.85 11.16 -2.17
C TRP A 79 10.41 12.51 -1.75
N THR A 80 11.74 12.64 -1.79
CA THR A 80 12.47 13.87 -1.46
C THR A 80 13.91 13.75 -1.94
N GLU A 81 14.49 14.86 -2.40
CA GLU A 81 15.92 14.93 -2.74
C GLU A 81 16.81 15.15 -1.50
N ASP A 82 16.24 15.69 -0.41
CA ASP A 82 16.94 15.90 0.85
C ASP A 82 17.02 14.59 1.65
N ARG A 83 18.26 14.10 1.79
CA ARG A 83 18.58 12.85 2.49
C ARG A 83 18.33 12.93 3.99
N GLU A 84 18.66 14.04 4.65
CA GLU A 84 18.44 14.15 6.09
C GLU A 84 16.95 14.23 6.40
N ARG A 85 16.21 15.02 5.61
CA ARG A 85 14.76 15.08 5.66
C ARG A 85 14.15 13.69 5.49
N SER A 86 14.63 12.93 4.50
CA SER A 86 14.13 11.58 4.26
C SER A 86 14.28 10.65 5.46
N GLN A 87 15.39 10.74 6.19
CA GLN A 87 15.67 9.89 7.34
C GLN A 87 14.88 10.30 8.59
N ARG A 88 14.59 11.60 8.76
CA ARG A 88 13.75 12.09 9.85
C ARG A 88 12.31 11.65 9.62
N LEU A 89 11.71 12.05 8.50
CA LEU A 89 10.32 11.77 8.18
C LEU A 89 10.02 10.27 8.13
N ALA A 90 10.93 9.45 7.57
CA ALA A 90 10.72 8.01 7.53
C ALA A 90 10.64 7.34 8.91
N ARG A 91 11.14 7.97 9.98
CA ARG A 91 11.01 7.45 11.36
C ARG A 91 9.68 7.84 11.99
N ASP A 92 9.10 8.95 11.55
CA ASP A 92 7.87 9.50 12.11
C ASP A 92 6.62 8.92 11.42
N ILE A 93 6.79 8.24 10.28
CA ILE A 93 5.72 7.51 9.58
C ILE A 93 5.45 6.16 10.26
N ASP A 94 4.20 5.95 10.64
CA ASP A 94 3.67 4.72 11.22
C ASP A 94 3.40 3.65 10.14
N ALA A 95 4.47 3.04 9.64
CA ALA A 95 4.38 1.94 8.69
C ALA A 95 5.36 0.81 9.01
N GLY A 96 5.02 -0.42 8.59
CA GLY A 96 5.94 -1.55 8.63
C GLY A 96 7.25 -1.28 7.88
N TYR A 97 7.17 -0.53 6.79
CA TYR A 97 8.30 -0.07 5.95
C TYR A 97 8.01 1.28 5.32
N VAL A 98 9.08 2.05 5.15
CA VAL A 98 9.08 3.28 4.35
C VAL A 98 10.11 3.13 3.23
N TYR A 99 9.68 3.23 1.98
CA TYR A 99 10.58 3.30 0.83
C TYR A 99 10.85 4.75 0.47
N ILE A 100 12.13 5.10 0.31
CA ILE A 100 12.53 6.46 -0.06
C ILE A 100 12.87 6.48 -1.54
N ASN A 101 12.25 7.40 -2.30
CA ASN A 101 12.45 7.59 -3.74
C ASN A 101 12.29 6.32 -4.58
N LYS A 102 11.44 5.40 -4.12
CA LYS A 102 11.16 4.13 -4.80
C LYS A 102 9.77 3.65 -4.43
N MET A 103 9.11 3.00 -5.37
CA MET A 103 7.90 2.24 -5.06
C MET A 103 8.22 1.05 -4.14
N THR A 104 7.23 0.72 -3.31
CA THR A 104 7.27 -0.45 -2.43
C THR A 104 7.64 -1.70 -3.22
N ASN A 105 8.64 -2.43 -2.76
CA ASN A 105 9.13 -3.64 -3.42
C ASN A 105 9.65 -4.65 -2.40
N THR A 106 9.07 -5.84 -2.38
CA THR A 106 9.45 -6.92 -1.49
C THR A 106 10.66 -7.68 -2.02
N GLY A 107 11.75 -7.70 -1.27
CA GLY A 107 12.91 -8.55 -1.54
C GLY A 107 13.14 -9.57 -0.41
N PRO A 108 13.65 -10.78 -0.69
CA PRO A 108 13.85 -11.83 0.31
C PRO A 108 14.88 -11.47 1.40
N ARG A 109 15.54 -10.31 1.28
CA ARG A 109 16.58 -9.84 2.20
C ARG A 109 16.10 -8.73 3.14
N VAL A 110 14.85 -8.30 3.02
CA VAL A 110 14.27 -7.26 3.88
C VAL A 110 13.03 -7.88 4.53
N PRO A 111 12.85 -7.78 5.86
CA PRO A 111 11.62 -8.25 6.49
C PRO A 111 10.40 -7.60 5.80
N PHE A 112 9.27 -8.29 5.67
CA PHE A 112 7.99 -7.71 5.17
C PHE A 112 6.85 -7.96 6.18
N GLY A 113 5.87 -7.07 6.34
CA GLY A 113 4.90 -7.12 7.45
C GLY A 113 4.57 -5.75 8.08
N GLY A 114 3.29 -5.55 8.37
CA GLY A 114 2.75 -4.25 8.80
C GLY A 114 2.85 -3.96 10.29
N ILE A 115 2.16 -2.88 10.67
CA ILE A 115 1.80 -2.53 12.04
C ILE A 115 0.30 -2.17 12.11
N LYS A 116 -0.22 -1.87 13.31
CA LYS A 116 -1.65 -1.55 13.54
C LYS A 116 -2.54 -2.70 13.03
N ASN A 117 -3.60 -2.38 12.28
CA ASN A 117 -4.48 -3.40 11.71
C ASN A 117 -3.89 -4.12 10.48
N ALA A 118 -2.68 -3.74 10.02
CA ALA A 118 -1.97 -4.47 8.96
C ALA A 118 -1.17 -5.67 9.49
N GLY A 119 -1.32 -6.02 10.78
CA GLY A 119 -0.64 -7.13 11.43
C GLY A 119 0.59 -6.69 12.22
N TYR A 120 1.23 -7.64 12.88
CA TYR A 120 2.44 -7.42 13.70
C TYR A 120 3.60 -8.33 13.29
N ASP A 121 3.32 -9.33 12.47
CA ASP A 121 4.29 -10.33 12.05
C ASP A 121 5.25 -9.78 11.00
N ARG A 122 6.37 -10.46 10.83
CA ARG A 122 7.36 -10.16 9.80
C ARG A 122 7.66 -11.44 9.02
N GLU A 123 7.82 -11.32 7.72
CA GLU A 123 8.01 -12.37 6.71
C GLU A 123 9.26 -12.10 5.86
N LEU A 124 9.57 -13.01 4.93
CA LEU A 124 10.64 -12.96 3.91
C LEU A 124 12.10 -13.02 4.40
N PHE A 125 12.45 -12.39 5.53
CA PHE A 125 13.84 -12.34 5.99
C PHE A 125 14.20 -13.50 6.93
N LYS A 126 15.50 -13.75 7.12
CA LYS A 126 15.99 -14.81 8.02
C LYS A 126 15.47 -14.66 9.46
N SER A 127 15.23 -13.44 9.94
CA SER A 127 14.64 -13.25 11.27
C SER A 127 13.20 -13.73 11.36
N SER A 128 12.46 -13.66 10.25
CA SER A 128 11.04 -13.97 10.15
C SER A 128 10.71 -15.45 10.31
N ILE A 129 11.68 -16.34 10.10
CA ILE A 129 11.50 -17.77 10.40
C ILE A 129 11.11 -18.01 11.87
N LYS A 130 11.43 -17.05 12.75
CA LYS A 130 11.09 -17.11 14.16
C LYS A 130 9.59 -17.05 14.43
N GLU A 131 8.79 -16.54 13.50
CA GLU A 131 7.32 -16.54 13.59
C GLU A 131 6.73 -17.94 13.37
N PHE A 132 7.49 -18.85 12.75
CA PHE A 132 7.05 -20.20 12.42
C PHE A 132 7.65 -21.28 13.35
N VAL A 133 8.30 -20.91 14.45
CA VAL A 133 8.95 -21.86 15.38
C VAL A 133 8.55 -21.61 16.82
N ASN A 134 8.41 -22.70 17.59
CA ASN A 134 8.14 -22.63 19.02
C ASN A 134 9.45 -22.48 19.81
N ARG A 135 9.57 -21.40 20.60
CA ARG A 135 10.71 -21.20 21.52
C ARG A 135 10.42 -21.88 22.86
N LYS A 136 11.23 -22.88 23.23
CA LYS A 136 11.12 -23.61 24.51
C LYS A 136 12.33 -23.30 25.41
N PRO A 137 12.21 -22.42 26.42
CA PRO A 137 13.26 -22.25 27.40
C PRO A 137 13.38 -23.50 28.29
N VAL A 138 14.61 -23.89 28.63
CA VAL A 138 14.92 -24.94 29.59
C VAL A 138 15.89 -24.37 30.60
N TRP A 139 15.55 -24.46 31.88
CA TRP A 139 16.38 -23.97 33.00
C TRP A 139 16.86 -25.18 33.82
N THR A 140 18.16 -25.22 34.16
CA THR A 140 18.74 -26.17 35.12
C THR A 140 19.35 -25.43 36.30
N GLN A 141 19.15 -25.93 37.52
CA GLN A 141 19.77 -25.41 38.75
C GLN A 141 21.14 -26.06 39.00
#